data_AF-A0A9Q0QIK4-F1
#
_entry.id   AF-A0A9Q0QIK4-F1
#
_cell.length_a   1.000
_cell.length_b   1.000
_cell.length_c   1.000
_cell.angle_alpha   90.00
_cell.angle_beta   90.00
_cell.angle_gamma   90.00
#
_symmetry.space_group_name_H-M   'P 1'
#
loop_
_entity.id
_entity.type
_entity.pdbx_description
1 polymer ?
#
loop_
_entity_poly.entity_id
_entity_poly.type
_entity_poly.pdbx_seq_one_letter_code
_entity_poly.pdbx_strand_id
1 'polypeptide(L)'
;MSVGVLHGGKRALDRVVDYHRARADEASLEAAERQFKDLLKEALPDFVKLQSTGAKLEMSGKEAVAAETLEAHLKGIKKEGRSHEAYEIEMLLVEMHIYQREFKKALDCECLSHIEISDARRPVYKAIIYRIRKPTQRSRYQCH
;
A
#
# COMPACT_ATOMS: atom_id res chain seq x y z
N MET A 1 -12.09 -14.03 24.65
CA MET A 1 -11.28 -13.89 23.42
C MET A 1 -11.12 -12.41 23.12
N SER A 2 -9.88 -11.92 23.02
CA SER A 2 -9.60 -10.50 22.76
C SER A 2 -9.84 -10.18 21.27
N VAL A 3 -10.33 -8.97 20.99
CA VAL A 3 -10.46 -8.39 19.64
C VAL A 3 -9.15 -8.47 18.84
N GLY A 4 -8.00 -8.61 19.51
CA GLY A 4 -6.68 -8.79 18.90
C GLY A 4 -6.39 -10.17 18.29
N VAL A 5 -7.25 -11.19 18.49
CA VAL A 5 -7.04 -12.58 18.01
C VAL A 5 -7.63 -12.81 16.60
N LEU A 6 -8.01 -11.76 15.88
CA LEU A 6 -8.20 -11.86 14.43
C LEU A 6 -6.84 -11.75 13.75
N HIS A 7 -6.56 -12.58 12.73
CA HIS A 7 -5.27 -12.66 12.01
C HIS A 7 -4.83 -11.37 11.27
N GLY A 8 -5.43 -10.23 11.60
CA GLY A 8 -4.99 -8.88 11.21
C GLY A 8 -5.22 -7.81 12.29
N GLY A 9 -5.77 -8.15 13.45
CA GLY A 9 -6.19 -7.20 14.48
C GLY A 9 -5.03 -6.40 15.08
N LYS A 10 -3.89 -7.05 15.34
CA LYS A 10 -2.67 -6.37 15.78
C LYS A 10 -2.17 -5.35 14.74
N ARG A 11 -2.08 -5.75 13.46
CA ARG A 11 -1.62 -4.86 12.38
C ARG A 11 -2.58 -3.69 12.16
N ALA A 12 -3.89 -3.93 12.24
CA ALA A 12 -4.89 -2.89 12.16
C ALA A 12 -4.74 -1.89 13.32
N LEU A 13 -4.49 -2.38 14.55
CA LEU A 13 -4.23 -1.52 15.71
C LEU A 13 -2.94 -0.71 15.53
N ASP A 14 -1.85 -1.34 15.09
CA ASP A 14 -0.57 -0.67 14.83
C ASP A 14 -0.75 0.48 13.82
N ARG A 15 -1.55 0.27 12.75
CA ARG A 15 -1.89 1.33 11.78
C ARG A 15 -2.66 2.50 12.43
N VAL A 16 -3.61 2.22 13.31
CA VAL A 16 -4.37 3.26 14.03
C VAL A 16 -3.45 4.08 14.93
N VAL A 17 -2.54 3.42 15.65
CA VAL A 17 -1.55 4.09 16.50
C VAL A 17 -0.60 4.93 15.67
N ASP A 18 -0.08 4.38 14.57
CA ASP A 18 0.78 5.11 13.65
C ASP A 18 0.04 6.34 13.08
N TYR A 19 -1.24 6.23 12.70
CA TYR A 19 -2.06 7.36 12.24
C TYR A 19 -2.09 8.52 13.21
N HIS A 20 -2.36 8.21 14.49
CA HIS A 20 -2.40 9.23 15.53
C HIS A 20 -1.03 9.86 15.78
N ARG A 21 0.06 9.08 15.69
CA ARG A 21 1.42 9.61 15.85
C ARG A 21 1.83 10.50 14.68
N ALA A 22 1.59 10.06 13.45
CA ALA A 22 1.97 10.78 12.25
C ALA A 22 1.26 12.15 12.16
N ARG A 23 0.00 12.22 12.61
CA ARG A 23 -0.76 13.47 12.71
C ARG A 23 -0.23 14.41 13.81
N ALA A 24 0.47 13.90 14.82
CA ALA A 24 0.92 14.67 15.98
C ALA A 24 2.38 15.18 15.84
N ASP A 25 3.18 14.63 14.93
CA ASP A 25 4.61 14.92 14.83
C ASP A 25 5.10 14.95 13.37
N GLU A 26 5.27 16.16 12.84
CA GLU A 26 5.75 16.41 11.48
C GLU A 26 7.21 15.96 11.26
N ALA A 27 8.05 15.95 12.30
CA ALA A 27 9.42 15.44 12.21
C ALA A 27 9.47 13.92 12.01
N SER A 28 8.47 13.19 12.54
CA SER A 28 8.32 11.75 12.32
C SER A 28 8.02 11.40 10.86
N LEU A 29 7.42 12.32 10.10
CA LEU A 29 7.05 12.13 8.69
C LEU A 29 8.25 12.28 7.75
N GLU A 30 9.11 13.27 7.97
CA GLU A 30 10.36 13.44 7.22
C GLU A 30 11.36 12.29 7.46
N ALA A 31 11.35 11.71 8.66
CA ALA A 31 12.13 10.50 8.95
C ALA A 31 11.60 9.27 8.18
N ALA A 32 10.27 9.16 8.01
CA ALA A 32 9.65 8.02 7.34
C ALA A 32 10.05 7.91 5.87
N GLU A 33 10.18 9.02 5.14
CA GLU A 33 10.61 9.02 3.74
C GLU A 33 12.04 8.54 3.57
N ARG A 34 12.96 9.04 4.41
CA ARG A 34 14.35 8.57 4.42
C ARG A 34 14.42 7.08 4.75
N GLN A 35 13.71 6.65 5.80
CA GLN A 35 13.66 5.25 6.20
C GLN A 35 13.11 4.35 5.08
N PHE A 36 12.07 4.80 4.37
CA PHE A 36 11.51 4.07 3.24
C PHE A 36 12.54 3.85 2.13
N LYS A 37 13.27 4.92 1.75
CA LYS A 37 14.33 4.84 0.73
C LYS A 37 15.51 3.97 1.17
N ASP A 38 15.85 3.96 2.45
CA ASP A 38 16.96 3.18 2.96
C ASP A 38 16.60 1.69 3.05
N LEU A 39 15.38 1.33 3.46
CA LEU A 39 14.88 -0.05 3.43
C LEU A 39 14.92 -0.66 2.03
N LEU A 40 14.64 0.13 0.99
CA LEU A 40 14.73 -0.31 -0.41
C LEU A 40 16.15 -0.57 -0.91
N LYS A 41 17.18 -0.08 -0.20
CA LYS A 41 18.59 -0.33 -0.55
C LYS A 41 19.16 -1.57 0.15
N GLU A 42 18.43 -2.13 1.11
CA GLU A 42 18.88 -3.33 1.82
C GLU A 42 18.93 -4.53 0.87
N ALA A 43 19.91 -5.42 1.08
CA ALA A 43 20.04 -6.63 0.26
C ALA A 43 18.84 -7.57 0.41
N LEU A 44 18.17 -7.54 1.57
CA LEU A 44 16.94 -8.27 1.86
C LEU A 44 15.97 -7.32 2.56
N PRO A 45 15.10 -6.62 1.80
CA PRO A 45 14.19 -5.64 2.37
C PRO A 45 13.23 -6.25 3.39
N ASP A 46 13.12 -5.63 4.56
CA ASP A 46 12.08 -5.96 5.54
C ASP A 46 10.73 -5.42 5.06
N PHE A 47 9.97 -6.24 4.32
CA PHE A 47 8.69 -5.85 3.72
C PHE A 47 7.65 -5.41 4.74
N VAL A 48 7.70 -5.89 5.98
CA VAL A 48 6.78 -5.45 7.04
C VAL A 48 7.08 -4.00 7.41
N LYS A 49 8.36 -3.66 7.58
CA LYS A 49 8.77 -2.27 7.81
C LYS A 49 8.49 -1.40 6.59
N LEU A 50 8.74 -1.90 5.39
CA LEU A 50 8.51 -1.15 4.14
C LEU A 50 7.01 -0.82 3.96
N GLN A 51 6.11 -1.75 4.27
CA GLN A 51 4.67 -1.49 4.28
C GLN A 51 4.27 -0.47 5.34
N SER A 52 4.85 -0.56 6.55
CA SER A 52 4.58 0.41 7.64
C SER A 52 5.07 1.82 7.28
N THR A 53 6.27 1.97 6.72
CA THR A 53 6.80 3.26 6.28
C THR A 53 6.05 3.80 5.07
N GLY A 54 5.64 2.94 4.13
CA GLY A 54 4.74 3.31 3.02
C GLY A 54 3.39 3.84 3.50
N ALA A 55 2.78 3.20 4.51
CA ALA A 55 1.55 3.71 5.13
C ALA A 55 1.76 5.08 5.80
N LYS A 56 2.91 5.31 6.46
CA LYS A 56 3.23 6.64 7.02
C LYS A 56 3.38 7.71 5.95
N LEU A 57 3.90 7.35 4.77
CA LEU A 57 3.96 8.26 3.63
C LEU A 57 2.57 8.60 3.11
N GLU A 58 1.63 7.65 3.04
CA GLU A 58 0.24 7.96 2.72
C GLU A 58 -0.40 8.91 3.73
N MET A 59 -0.24 8.63 5.03
CA MET A 59 -0.85 9.46 6.07
C MET A 59 -0.29 10.89 6.11
N SER A 60 0.85 11.13 5.46
CA SER A 60 1.46 12.46 5.28
C SER A 60 1.25 13.07 3.90
N GLY A 61 0.44 12.45 3.03
CA GLY A 61 0.19 12.96 1.67
C GLY A 61 1.36 12.76 0.70
N LYS A 62 2.33 11.90 1.05
CA LYS A 62 3.54 11.59 0.27
C LYS A 62 3.43 10.26 -0.48
N GLU A 63 2.23 9.70 -0.66
CA GLU A 63 1.99 8.46 -1.40
C GLU A 63 2.46 8.53 -2.87
N ALA A 64 2.46 9.71 -3.49
CA ALA A 64 3.02 9.92 -4.83
C ALA A 64 4.53 9.67 -4.87
N VAL A 65 5.28 10.25 -3.92
CA VAL A 65 6.73 10.06 -3.77
C VAL A 65 7.05 8.59 -3.49
N ALA A 66 6.25 7.93 -2.65
CA ALA A 66 6.38 6.51 -2.38
C ALA A 66 6.23 5.67 -3.66
N ALA A 67 5.18 5.92 -4.47
CA ALA A 67 4.95 5.21 -5.72
C ALA A 67 6.09 5.43 -6.73
N GLU A 68 6.55 6.66 -6.93
CA GLU A 68 7.66 6.97 -7.84
C GLU A 68 8.95 6.26 -7.42
N THR A 69 9.23 6.24 -6.11
CA THR A 69 10.39 5.53 -5.54
C THR A 69 10.29 4.02 -5.78
N LEU A 70 9.10 3.42 -5.58
CA LEU A 70 8.85 2.00 -5.82
C LEU A 70 8.96 1.66 -7.31
N GLU A 71 8.41 2.48 -8.21
CA GLU A 71 8.52 2.27 -9.66
C GLU A 71 9.97 2.27 -10.14
N ALA A 72 10.79 3.21 -9.63
CA ALA A 72 12.20 3.28 -9.94
C ALA A 72 12.96 2.04 -9.44
N HIS A 73 12.69 1.62 -8.20
CA HIS A 73 13.29 0.43 -7.62
C HIS A 73 12.85 -0.86 -8.34
N LEU A 74 11.56 -0.98 -8.69
CA LEU A 74 10.97 -2.10 -9.41
C LEU A 74 11.65 -2.34 -10.77
N LYS A 75 11.98 -1.26 -11.49
CA LYS A 75 12.73 -1.33 -12.76
C LYS A 75 14.13 -1.92 -12.57
N GLY A 76 14.78 -1.68 -11.42
CA GLY A 76 16.09 -2.25 -11.09
C GLY A 76 15.99 -3.76 -10.82
N ILE A 77 15.15 -4.14 -9.86
CA ILE A 77 14.99 -5.56 -9.46
C ILE A 77 14.45 -6.46 -10.58
N LYS A 78 13.58 -5.94 -11.47
CA LYS A 78 13.13 -6.70 -12.66
C LYS A 78 14.31 -7.00 -13.61
N LYS A 79 15.31 -6.11 -13.73
CA LYS A 79 16.52 -6.36 -14.54
C LYS A 79 17.45 -7.38 -13.88
N GLU A 80 17.51 -7.40 -12.55
CA GLU A 80 18.29 -8.36 -11.77
C GLU A 80 17.66 -9.76 -11.71
N GLY A 81 16.43 -9.94 -12.22
CA GLY A 81 15.73 -11.22 -12.22
C GLY A 81 15.19 -11.65 -10.85
N ARG A 82 15.09 -10.73 -9.89
CA ARG A 82 14.63 -10.98 -8.52
C ARG A 82 13.10 -11.03 -8.46
N SER A 83 12.51 -12.09 -9.00
CA SER A 83 11.06 -12.20 -9.25
C SER A 83 10.18 -12.09 -7.99
N HIS A 84 10.55 -12.74 -6.89
CA HIS A 84 9.78 -12.70 -5.63
C HIS A 84 9.74 -11.28 -5.03
N GLU A 85 10.87 -10.59 -5.04
CA GLU A 85 10.96 -9.22 -4.54
C GLU A 85 10.27 -8.23 -5.47
N ALA A 86 10.41 -8.41 -6.78
CA ALA A 86 9.63 -7.64 -7.76
C ALA A 86 8.13 -7.76 -7.50
N TYR A 87 7.66 -8.96 -7.19
CA TYR A 87 6.26 -9.19 -6.83
C TYR A 87 5.84 -8.43 -5.57
N GLU A 88 6.60 -8.53 -4.47
CA GLU A 88 6.27 -7.84 -3.22
C GLU A 88 6.32 -6.31 -3.35
N ILE A 89 7.29 -5.76 -4.10
CA ILE A 89 7.39 -4.33 -4.41
C ILE A 89 6.22 -3.87 -5.27
N GLU A 90 5.84 -4.65 -6.29
CA GLU A 90 4.71 -4.32 -7.15
C GLU A 90 3.38 -4.40 -6.39
N MET A 91 3.23 -5.31 -5.42
CA MET A 91 2.07 -5.34 -4.51
C MET A 91 1.98 -4.10 -3.62
N LEU A 92 3.12 -3.58 -3.12
CA LEU A 92 3.13 -2.32 -2.37
C LEU A 92 2.84 -1.11 -3.29
N LEU A 93 3.29 -1.15 -4.54
CA LEU A 93 2.99 -0.13 -5.54
C LEU A 93 1.48 -0.05 -5.84
N VAL A 94 0.80 -1.20 -5.94
CA VAL A 94 -0.67 -1.26 -6.04
C VAL A 94 -1.33 -0.52 -4.87
N GLU A 95 -0.86 -0.76 -3.64
CA GLU A 95 -1.39 -0.11 -2.45
C GLU A 95 -1.22 1.43 -2.52
N MET A 96 -0.05 1.92 -2.97
CA MET A 96 0.17 3.36 -3.18
C MET A 96 -0.74 3.95 -4.26
N HIS A 97 -0.95 3.25 -5.37
CA HIS A 97 -1.90 3.70 -6.41
C HIS A 97 -3.35 3.72 -5.93
N ILE A 98 -3.75 2.79 -5.06
CA ILE A 98 -5.09 2.81 -4.43
C ILE A 98 -5.24 4.08 -3.58
N TYR A 99 -4.24 4.43 -2.77
CA TYR A 99 -4.26 5.63 -1.96
C TYR A 99 -4.33 6.91 -2.80
N GLN A 100 -3.58 6.98 -3.90
CA GLN A 100 -3.65 8.09 -4.87
C GLN A 100 -4.95 8.14 -5.69
N ARG A 101 -5.81 7.12 -5.57
CA ARG A 101 -7.00 6.92 -6.43
C ARG A 101 -6.67 6.72 -7.92
N GLU A 102 -5.43 6.34 -8.22
CA GLU A 102 -4.94 5.98 -9.56
C GLU A 102 -5.33 4.53 -9.92
N PHE A 103 -6.63 4.24 -9.87
CA PHE A 103 -7.16 2.88 -9.96
C PHE A 103 -6.83 2.15 -11.26
N LYS A 104 -6.63 2.90 -12.36
CA LYS A 104 -6.21 2.31 -13.63
C LYS A 104 -4.78 1.78 -13.51
N LYS A 105 -3.85 2.61 -13.00
CA LYS A 105 -2.45 2.19 -12.76
C LYS A 105 -2.38 0.98 -11.83
N ALA A 106 -3.15 1.00 -10.74
CA ALA A 106 -3.24 -0.13 -9.82
C ALA A 106 -3.66 -1.44 -10.50
N LEU A 107 -4.65 -1.39 -11.41
CA LEU A 107 -5.13 -2.57 -12.14
C LEU A 107 -4.18 -3.02 -13.25
N ASP A 108 -3.37 -2.10 -13.80
CA ASP A 108 -2.39 -2.38 -14.84
C ASP A 108 -1.10 -3.04 -14.27
N CYS A 109 -0.93 -3.10 -12.94
CA CYS A 109 0.16 -3.82 -12.28
C CYS A 109 0.09 -5.34 -12.55
N GLU A 110 1.22 -5.93 -12.95
CA GLU A 110 1.33 -7.32 -13.37
C GLU A 110 0.95 -8.30 -12.25
N CYS A 111 1.30 -7.99 -11.00
CA CYS A 111 0.95 -8.74 -9.80
C CYS A 111 -0.57 -8.98 -9.64
N LEU A 112 -1.44 -8.14 -10.22
CA LEU A 112 -2.88 -8.33 -10.21
C LEU A 112 -3.41 -9.08 -11.44
N SER A 113 -2.60 -9.35 -12.47
CA SER A 113 -3.08 -9.95 -13.72
C SER A 113 -3.46 -11.43 -13.58
N HIS A 114 -2.74 -12.21 -12.77
CA HIS A 114 -2.98 -13.65 -12.68
C HIS A 114 -4.25 -14.01 -11.90
N ILE A 115 -4.89 -15.09 -12.34
CA ILE A 115 -6.19 -15.59 -11.83
C ILE A 115 -6.03 -16.42 -10.54
N GLU A 116 -4.85 -17.01 -10.31
CA GLU A 116 -4.60 -17.86 -9.15
C GLU A 116 -4.68 -17.09 -7.82
N ILE A 117 -5.40 -17.66 -6.86
CA ILE A 117 -5.68 -17.09 -5.53
C ILE A 117 -4.64 -17.59 -4.51
N SER A 118 -3.36 -17.58 -4.86
CA SER A 118 -2.29 -17.92 -3.90
C SER A 118 -2.04 -16.81 -2.89
N ASP A 119 -2.35 -15.56 -3.26
CA ASP A 119 -2.20 -14.39 -2.40
C ASP A 119 -3.55 -13.66 -2.23
N ALA A 120 -4.06 -13.66 -1.00
CA ALA A 120 -5.34 -13.05 -0.64
C ALA A 120 -5.38 -11.53 -0.85
N ARG A 121 -4.23 -10.84 -0.91
CA ARG A 121 -4.18 -9.39 -1.16
C ARG A 121 -4.73 -9.03 -2.54
N ARG A 122 -4.49 -9.87 -3.57
CA ARG A 122 -4.91 -9.61 -4.95
C ARG A 122 -6.44 -9.46 -5.10
N PRO A 123 -7.27 -10.44 -4.70
CA PRO A 123 -8.73 -10.29 -4.78
C PRO A 123 -9.24 -9.15 -3.89
N VAL A 124 -8.60 -8.89 -2.74
CA VAL A 124 -8.96 -7.78 -1.85
C VAL A 124 -8.71 -6.43 -2.51
N TYR A 125 -7.52 -6.17 -3.07
CA TYR A 125 -7.21 -4.93 -3.79
C TYR A 125 -8.13 -4.73 -5.00
N LYS A 126 -8.36 -5.78 -5.80
CA LYS A 126 -9.34 -5.72 -6.91
C LYS A 126 -10.74 -5.35 -6.40
N ALA A 127 -11.22 -5.98 -5.34
CA ALA A 127 -12.53 -5.70 -4.78
C ALA A 127 -12.66 -4.24 -4.28
N ILE A 128 -11.63 -3.73 -3.59
CA ILE A 128 -11.56 -2.32 -3.15
C ILE A 128 -11.64 -1.38 -4.36
N ILE A 129 -10.79 -1.60 -5.36
CA ILE A 129 -10.74 -0.76 -6.57
C ILE A 129 -12.10 -0.74 -7.28
N TYR A 130 -12.70 -1.91 -7.54
CA TYR A 130 -14.00 -1.98 -8.21
C TYR A 130 -15.14 -1.40 -7.36
N ARG A 131 -15.07 -1.52 -6.03
CA ARG A 131 -16.06 -0.93 -5.13
C ARG A 131 -16.01 0.60 -5.17
N ILE A 132 -14.82 1.19 -5.17
CA ILE A 132 -14.64 2.65 -5.19
C ILE A 132 -14.94 3.21 -6.58
N ARG A 133 -14.57 2.52 -7.67
CA ARG A 133 -14.86 2.95 -9.06
C ARG A 133 -16.34 2.94 -9.42
N LYS A 134 -17.16 2.07 -8.80
CA LYS A 134 -18.59 2.05 -9.07
C LYS A 134 -19.21 3.38 -8.62
N PRO A 135 -19.97 4.09 -9.47
CA PRO A 135 -20.70 5.26 -9.02
C PRO A 135 -21.62 4.84 -7.86
N THR A 136 -21.45 5.51 -6.72
CA THR A 136 -22.23 5.24 -5.52
C THR A 136 -23.72 5.41 -5.86
N GLN A 137 -24.50 4.33 -5.87
CA GLN A 137 -25.98 4.41 -5.94
C GLN A 137 -26.59 4.94 -4.62
N ARG A 138 -26.00 5.99 -4.04
CA ARG A 138 -26.55 6.69 -2.88
C ARG A 138 -26.64 8.19 -3.15
N SER A 139 -27.67 8.54 -3.91
CA SER A 139 -28.55 9.68 -3.60
C SER A 139 -29.81 9.54 -4.46
N ARG A 140 -30.75 8.71 -4.01
CA ARG A 140 -32.14 8.70 -4.50
C ARG A 140 -33.13 8.66 -3.34
N TYR A 141 -32.76 9.36 -2.26
CA TYR A 141 -33.68 9.79 -1.23
C TYR A 141 -33.59 11.32 -1.18
N GLN A 142 -34.21 11.97 -2.18
CA GLN A 142 -34.69 13.33 -1.99
C GLN A 142 -35.80 13.23 -0.95
N CYS A 143 -35.59 13.84 0.21
CA CYS A 143 -36.69 14.13 1.12
C CYS A 143 -37.60 15.13 0.39
N HIS A 144 -38.83 14.70 0.12
CA HIS A 144 -39.94 15.58 -0.23
C HIS A 144 -40.51 16.21 1.03
#